data_AF-A0AAV0XP30-F1
#
_entry.id   AF-A0AAV0XP30-F1
#
_cell.length_a   1.000
_cell.length_b   1.000
_cell.length_c   1.000
_cell.angle_alpha   90.00
_cell.angle_beta   90.00
_cell.angle_gamma   90.00
#
_symmetry.space_group_name_H-M   'P 1'
#
loop_
_entity.id
_entity.type
_entity.pdbx_description
1 polymer ?
#
loop_
_entity_poly.entity_id
_entity_poly.type
_entity_poly.pdbx_seq_one_letter_code
_entity_poly.pdbx_strand_id
1 'polypeptide(L)'
;MVETKKEFAEREERRRENAALKRESAIEDIKSVHAMIQRANSDPDFVLNVDGLDSVWSQFKAEVYPAAQSGELRIMINSAEAAANVLRPARTASTVSQNVGHSSSVSDKSSGQPLSRLPEIPLPRFGIDFHLWPTFHDTFAK
;
A
#
# COMPACT_ATOMS: atom_id res chain seq x y z
N MET A 1 24.53 26.20 -30.54
CA MET A 1 24.27 27.22 -29.50
C MET A 1 25.06 26.80 -28.27
N VAL A 2 26.03 27.60 -27.84
CA VAL A 2 26.82 27.34 -26.63
C VAL A 2 26.11 28.05 -25.48
N GLU A 3 25.68 27.28 -24.50
CA GLU A 3 25.02 27.79 -23.30
C GLU A 3 25.96 28.73 -22.55
N THR A 4 25.49 29.94 -22.23
CA THR A 4 26.34 30.92 -21.55
C THR A 4 26.54 30.51 -20.10
N LYS A 5 27.72 30.82 -19.50
CA LYS A 5 28.02 30.49 -18.10
C LYS A 5 26.95 31.01 -17.12
N LYS A 6 26.28 32.11 -17.47
CA LYS A 6 25.19 32.72 -16.69
C LYS A 6 23.92 31.86 -16.70
N GLU A 7 23.51 31.36 -17.86
CA GLU A 7 22.34 30.47 -17.99
C GLU A 7 22.54 29.15 -17.24
N PHE A 8 23.77 28.60 -17.27
CA PHE A 8 24.10 27.39 -16.52
C PHE A 8 23.97 27.60 -15.01
N ALA A 9 24.48 28.72 -14.49
CA ALA A 9 24.39 29.06 -13.07
C ALA A 9 22.93 29.23 -12.61
N GLU A 10 22.11 29.91 -13.41
CA GLU A 10 20.69 30.11 -13.12
C GLU A 10 19.91 28.77 -13.10
N ARG A 11 20.20 27.85 -14.03
CA ARG A 11 19.58 26.51 -14.01
C ARG A 11 20.00 25.70 -12.77
N GLU A 12 21.25 25.83 -12.34
CA GLU A 12 21.75 25.14 -11.16
C GLU A 12 21.09 25.68 -9.88
N GLU A 13 20.95 26.99 -9.76
CA GLU A 13 20.27 27.63 -8.64
C GLU A 13 18.81 27.20 -8.55
N ARG A 14 18.07 27.25 -9.66
CA ARG A 14 16.68 26.77 -9.71
C ARG A 14 16.55 25.30 -9.33
N ARG A 15 17.52 24.46 -9.72
CA ARG A 15 17.54 23.04 -9.33
C ARG A 15 17.75 22.87 -7.82
N ARG A 16 18.62 23.69 -7.21
CA ARG A 16 18.83 23.69 -5.75
C ARG A 16 17.59 24.13 -4.99
N GLU A 17 16.94 25.21 -5.42
CA GLU A 17 15.70 25.69 -4.80
C GLU A 17 14.59 24.65 -4.88
N ASN A 18 14.40 24.03 -6.05
CA ASN A 18 13.40 22.98 -6.22
C ASN A 18 13.68 21.76 -5.33
N ALA A 19 14.95 21.36 -5.19
CA ALA A 19 15.33 20.27 -4.29
C ALA A 19 15.07 20.62 -2.81
N ALA A 20 15.29 21.88 -2.42
CA ALA A 20 14.99 22.34 -1.06
C ALA A 20 13.48 22.30 -0.78
N LEU A 21 12.64 22.80 -1.69
CA LEU A 21 11.19 22.78 -1.54
C LEU A 21 10.62 21.36 -1.45
N LYS A 22 11.10 20.44 -2.29
CA LYS A 22 10.69 19.04 -2.23
C LYS A 22 11.10 18.37 -0.93
N ARG A 23 12.30 18.67 -0.43
CA ARG A 23 12.75 18.20 0.87
C ARG A 23 11.83 18.68 1.98
N GLU A 24 11.50 19.96 2.01
CA GLU A 24 10.61 20.55 3.01
C GLU A 24 9.22 19.92 2.94
N SER A 25 8.66 19.78 1.73
CA SER A 25 7.39 19.09 1.50
C SER A 25 7.40 17.66 2.05
N ALA A 26 8.45 16.87 1.76
CA ALA A 26 8.55 15.51 2.27
C ALA A 26 8.64 15.44 3.81
N ILE A 27 9.33 16.41 4.42
CA ILE A 27 9.41 16.52 5.89
C ILE A 27 8.04 16.84 6.48
N GLU A 28 7.31 17.79 5.88
CA GLU A 28 5.97 18.18 6.30
C GLU A 28 4.98 17.02 6.18
N ASP A 29 5.04 16.27 5.08
CA ASP A 29 4.20 15.08 4.87
C ASP A 29 4.44 14.03 5.97
N ILE A 30 5.71 13.72 6.27
CA ILE A 30 6.05 12.78 7.34
C ILE A 30 5.53 13.24 8.70
N LYS A 31 5.69 14.53 9.01
CA LYS A 31 5.18 15.10 10.28
C LYS A 31 3.65 15.10 10.33
N SER A 32 2.99 15.36 9.21
CA SER A 32 1.53 15.33 9.10
C SER A 32 0.99 13.94 9.40
N VAL A 33 1.53 12.90 8.73
CA VAL A 33 1.14 11.50 8.97
C VAL A 33 1.42 11.10 10.43
N HIS A 34 2.55 11.52 10.99
CA HIS A 34 2.86 11.28 12.40
C HIS A 34 1.84 11.94 13.35
N ALA A 35 1.38 13.16 13.05
CA ALA A 35 0.34 13.82 13.85
C ALA A 35 -1.01 13.09 13.76
N MET A 36 -1.30 12.41 12.66
CA MET A 36 -2.52 11.61 12.49
C MET A 36 -2.58 10.39 13.43
N ILE A 37 -1.45 9.92 13.97
CA ILE A 37 -1.40 8.78 14.91
C ILE A 37 -2.39 8.96 16.07
N GLN A 38 -2.55 10.20 16.58
CA GLN A 38 -3.48 10.49 17.69
C GLN A 38 -4.95 10.20 17.35
N ARG A 39 -5.31 10.28 16.07
CA ARG A 39 -6.68 10.06 15.56
C ARG A 39 -6.80 8.77 14.76
N ALA A 40 -5.77 7.92 14.77
CA ALA A 40 -5.68 6.73 13.93
C ALA A 40 -6.86 5.75 14.13
N ASN A 41 -7.44 5.67 15.33
CA ASN A 41 -8.61 4.82 15.59
C ASN A 41 -9.91 5.36 14.98
N SER A 42 -9.98 6.67 14.68
CA SER A 42 -11.16 7.36 14.18
C SER A 42 -11.07 7.69 12.69
N ASP A 43 -9.86 7.63 12.13
CA ASP A 43 -9.56 8.03 10.76
C ASP A 43 -9.17 6.81 9.92
N PRO A 44 -10.05 6.31 9.03
CA PRO A 44 -9.76 5.15 8.21
C PRO A 44 -8.65 5.43 7.17
N ASP A 45 -8.41 6.70 6.84
CA ASP A 45 -7.43 7.09 5.82
C ASP A 45 -6.00 7.07 6.38
N PHE A 46 -5.83 6.96 7.70
CA PHE A 46 -4.53 6.88 8.34
C PHE A 46 -3.65 5.75 7.78
N VAL A 47 -4.22 4.54 7.61
CA VAL A 47 -3.46 3.38 7.10
C VAL A 47 -2.99 3.62 5.66
N LEU A 48 -3.83 4.23 4.82
CA LEU A 48 -3.50 4.57 3.44
C LEU A 48 -2.36 5.60 3.37
N ASN A 49 -2.39 6.60 4.26
CA ASN A 49 -1.35 7.62 4.33
C ASN A 49 -0.01 7.05 4.83
N VAL A 50 -0.04 6.06 5.72
CA VAL A 50 1.17 5.35 6.17
C VAL A 50 1.78 4.50 5.05
N ASP A 51 0.96 3.85 4.21
CA ASP A 51 1.45 3.06 3.07
C ASP A 51 2.24 3.92 2.05
N GLY A 52 1.89 5.21 1.90
CA GLY A 52 2.60 6.15 1.03
C GLY A 52 3.94 6.65 1.58
N LEU A 53 4.19 6.44 2.88
CA LEU A 53 5.30 7.08 3.61
C LEU A 53 6.68 6.56 3.17
N ASP A 54 6.77 5.29 2.78
CA ASP A 54 8.00 4.68 2.26
C ASP A 54 8.43 5.28 0.92
N SER A 55 7.47 5.68 0.08
CA SER A 55 7.72 6.36 -1.18
C SER A 55 8.29 7.76 -0.92
N VAL A 56 7.65 8.53 -0.04
CA VAL A 56 8.11 9.86 0.38
C VAL A 56 9.50 9.79 0.99
N TRP A 57 9.75 8.79 1.85
CA TRP A 57 11.07 8.55 2.44
C TRP A 57 12.15 8.21 1.40
N SER A 58 11.80 7.43 0.38
CA SER A 58 12.72 7.07 -0.69
C SER A 58 13.09 8.27 -1.55
N GLN A 59 12.13 9.14 -1.84
CA GLN A 59 12.37 10.41 -2.55
C GLN A 59 13.24 11.35 -1.71
N PHE A 60 12.96 11.47 -0.42
CA PHE A 60 13.76 12.27 0.51
C PHE A 60 15.24 11.82 0.53
N LYS A 61 15.50 10.50 0.62
CA LYS A 61 16.87 9.96 0.59
C LYS A 61 17.59 10.21 -0.73
N ALA A 62 16.87 10.14 -1.85
CA ALA A 62 17.44 10.37 -3.18
C ALA A 62 17.90 11.82 -3.36
N GLU A 63 17.18 12.78 -2.77
CA GLU A 63 17.51 14.20 -2.87
C GLU A 63 18.46 14.68 -1.75
N VAL A 64 18.56 13.93 -0.64
CA VAL A 64 19.35 14.31 0.54
C VAL A 64 20.36 13.22 0.92
N TYR A 65 21.56 13.30 0.36
CA TYR A 65 22.71 12.51 0.84
C TYR A 65 23.31 13.12 2.14
N PRO A 66 23.80 12.28 3.07
CA PRO A 66 23.12 12.02 4.34
C PRO A 66 23.06 13.26 5.26
N ALA A 67 21.85 13.74 5.54
CA ALA A 67 21.63 14.82 6.51
C ALA A 67 21.37 14.26 7.92
N ALA A 68 21.90 14.94 8.94
CA ALA A 68 21.69 14.64 10.37
C ALA A 68 20.19 14.51 10.78
N GLN A 69 19.30 15.15 10.04
CA GLN A 69 17.85 15.15 10.25
C GLN A 69 17.16 13.82 9.86
N SER A 70 17.89 12.91 9.21
CA SER A 70 17.37 11.60 8.77
C SER A 70 16.95 10.70 9.94
N GLY A 71 17.57 10.83 11.12
CA GLY A 71 17.28 9.97 12.26
C GLY A 71 15.88 10.22 12.85
N GLU A 72 15.57 11.49 13.11
CA GLU A 72 14.26 11.90 13.67
C GLU A 72 13.10 11.55 12.74
N LEU A 73 13.26 11.79 11.44
CA LEU A 73 12.26 11.42 10.43
C LEU A 73 12.02 9.91 10.42
N ARG A 74 13.08 9.10 10.54
CA ARG A 74 12.94 7.64 10.56
C ARG A 74 12.22 7.14 11.81
N ILE A 75 12.43 7.79 12.96
CA ILE A 75 11.70 7.47 14.19
C ILE A 75 10.20 7.73 14.00
N MET A 76 9.82 8.86 13.39
CA MET A 76 8.42 9.19 13.11
C MET A 76 7.76 8.23 12.10
N ILE A 77 8.51 7.79 11.09
CA ILE A 77 8.03 6.78 10.14
C ILE A 77 7.74 5.47 10.85
N ASN A 78 8.71 4.98 11.64
CA ASN A 78 8.57 3.73 12.36
C ASN A 78 7.41 3.77 13.38
N SER A 79 7.17 4.91 14.04
CA SER A 79 6.05 5.04 14.98
C SER A 79 4.70 5.04 14.26
N ALA A 80 4.60 5.69 13.10
CA ALA A 80 3.39 5.66 12.28
C ALA A 80 3.10 4.25 11.74
N GLU A 81 4.12 3.53 11.27
CA GLU A 81 4.00 2.12 10.85
C GLU A 81 3.55 1.21 12.00
N ALA A 82 4.14 1.38 13.19
CA ALA A 82 3.75 0.60 14.36
C ALA A 82 2.28 0.82 14.71
N ALA A 83 1.80 2.07 14.67
CA ALA A 83 0.39 2.39 14.89
C ALA A 83 -0.52 1.79 13.81
N ALA A 84 -0.14 1.87 12.53
CA ALA A 84 -0.92 1.30 11.43
C ALA A 84 -0.99 -0.24 11.50
N ASN A 85 0.08 -0.90 11.94
CA ASN A 85 0.09 -2.36 12.12
C ASN A 85 -0.88 -2.85 13.20
N VAL A 86 -1.17 -2.06 14.21
CA VAL A 86 -2.20 -2.37 15.23
C VAL A 86 -3.60 -2.31 14.61
N LEU A 87 -3.81 -1.38 13.67
CA LEU A 87 -5.10 -1.17 13.00
C LEU A 87 -5.33 -2.10 11.82
N ARG A 88 -4.25 -2.63 11.21
CA ARG A 88 -4.39 -3.66 10.17
C ARG A 88 -5.03 -4.90 10.78
N PRO A 89 -6.13 -5.41 10.19
CA PRO A 89 -6.71 -6.67 10.61
C PRO A 89 -5.61 -7.74 10.54
N ALA A 90 -5.31 -8.37 11.69
CA ALA A 90 -4.32 -9.41 11.79
C ALA A 90 -4.63 -10.51 10.76
N ARG A 91 -3.88 -10.56 9.66
CA ARG A 91 -3.81 -11.77 8.83
C ARG A 91 -3.09 -12.78 9.69
N THR A 92 -3.85 -13.61 10.39
CA THR A 92 -3.35 -14.71 11.20
C THR A 92 -2.43 -15.56 10.33
N ALA A 93 -1.12 -15.40 10.54
CA ALA A 93 -0.11 -16.29 10.01
C ALA A 93 -0.39 -17.66 10.63
N SER A 94 -1.12 -18.51 9.90
CA SER A 94 -1.31 -19.91 10.24
C SER A 94 0.07 -20.56 10.21
N THR A 95 0.57 -20.88 11.41
CA THR A 95 1.74 -21.70 11.64
C THR A 95 1.58 -23.03 10.90
N VAL A 96 2.31 -23.15 9.79
CA VAL A 96 2.52 -24.41 9.06
C VAL A 96 3.22 -25.38 10.00
N SER A 97 2.48 -26.30 10.60
CA SER A 97 3.05 -27.50 11.20
C SER A 97 3.04 -28.59 10.13
N GLN A 98 4.23 -28.84 9.58
CA GLN A 98 4.52 -30.03 8.79
C GLN A 98 4.27 -31.26 9.66
N ASN A 99 3.44 -32.19 9.19
CA ASN A 99 3.56 -33.60 9.57
C ASN A 99 3.24 -34.47 8.35
N VAL A 100 4.31 -35.05 7.81
CA VAL A 100 4.32 -36.09 6.79
C VAL A 100 4.14 -37.42 7.52
N GLY A 101 3.23 -38.30 7.07
CA GLY A 101 3.24 -39.69 7.50
C GLY A 101 1.96 -40.51 7.30
N HIS A 102 1.90 -41.20 6.16
CA HIS A 102 1.39 -42.56 5.98
C HIS A 102 -0.12 -42.89 5.95
N SER A 103 -0.49 -43.38 4.76
CA SER A 103 -1.22 -44.64 4.47
C SER A 103 -2.76 -44.68 4.49
N SER A 104 -3.28 -44.89 3.28
CA SER A 104 -4.46 -45.66 2.85
C SER A 104 -5.48 -46.16 3.89
N SER A 105 -6.77 -45.91 3.64
CA SER A 105 -7.77 -46.97 3.36
C SER A 105 -9.16 -46.35 3.19
N VAL A 106 -9.98 -47.06 2.42
CA VAL A 106 -11.39 -46.83 2.07
C VAL A 106 -12.33 -46.80 3.29
N SER A 107 -13.38 -45.95 3.24
CA SER A 107 -14.81 -46.31 3.38
C SER A 107 -15.69 -45.19 3.93
N ASP A 108 -16.73 -44.93 3.13
CA ASP A 108 -18.15 -44.65 3.40
C ASP A 108 -18.64 -44.03 4.73
N LYS A 109 -19.44 -42.97 4.53
CA LYS A 109 -20.56 -42.44 5.33
C LYS A 109 -20.38 -42.08 6.82
N SER A 110 -20.74 -40.82 7.07
CA SER A 110 -21.53 -40.30 8.19
C SER A 110 -20.82 -39.28 9.08
N SER A 111 -21.52 -38.14 9.21
CA SER A 111 -21.53 -37.19 10.33
C SER A 111 -20.20 -36.54 10.72
N GLY A 112 -19.99 -35.35 10.16
CA GLY A 112 -19.00 -34.41 10.64
C GLY A 112 -18.85 -33.28 9.64
N GLN A 113 -19.79 -32.33 9.66
CA GLN A 113 -19.66 -31.12 8.85
C GLN A 113 -18.40 -30.38 9.31
N PRO A 114 -17.35 -30.22 8.47
CA PRO A 114 -16.21 -29.43 8.85
C PRO A 114 -16.68 -27.97 8.91
N LEU A 115 -16.69 -27.37 10.10
CA LEU A 115 -17.00 -25.96 10.34
C LEU A 115 -16.01 -24.99 9.66
N SER A 116 -15.11 -25.48 8.81
CA SER A 116 -14.07 -24.73 8.09
C SER A 116 -14.36 -24.52 6.60
N ARG A 117 -15.44 -25.08 6.04
CA ARG A 117 -15.82 -24.78 4.66
C ARG A 117 -16.87 -23.66 4.65
N LEU A 118 -16.51 -22.56 3.98
CA LEU A 118 -17.45 -21.50 3.60
C LEU A 118 -18.71 -22.16 3.00
N PRO A 119 -19.93 -21.71 3.33
CA PRO A 119 -21.13 -22.19 2.65
C PRO A 119 -20.91 -22.09 1.13
N GLU A 120 -21.29 -23.13 0.41
CA GLU A 120 -21.13 -23.18 -1.05
C GLU A 120 -21.94 -22.03 -1.65
N ILE A 121 -21.25 -20.97 -2.08
CA ILE A 121 -21.88 -19.85 -2.76
C ILE A 121 -22.41 -20.41 -4.08
N PRO A 122 -23.73 -20.37 -4.34
CA PRO A 122 -24.26 -20.88 -5.59
C PRO A 122 -23.62 -20.09 -6.73
N LEU A 123 -22.89 -20.79 -7.59
CA LEU A 123 -22.43 -20.20 -8.85
C LEU A 123 -23.66 -19.72 -9.62
N PRO A 124 -23.63 -18.52 -10.20
CA PRO A 124 -24.72 -18.08 -11.05
C PRO A 124 -24.88 -19.11 -12.17
N ARG A 125 -26.04 -19.77 -12.21
CA ARG A 125 -26.41 -20.60 -13.34
C ARG A 125 -26.83 -19.65 -14.44
N PHE A 126 -25.85 -19.17 -15.21
CA PHE A 126 -26.15 -18.49 -16.46
C PHE A 126 -26.78 -19.53 -17.38
N GLY A 127 -28.10 -19.45 -17.53
CA GLY A 127 -28.76 -20.04 -18.69
C GLY A 127 -28.01 -19.51 -19.92
N ILE A 128 -27.73 -20.39 -20.87
CA ILE A 128 -26.85 -20.19 -22.03
C ILE A 128 -27.48 -19.20 -23.04
N ASP A 129 -28.34 -18.30 -22.57
CA ASP A 129 -29.01 -17.30 -23.40
C ASP A 129 -28.19 -16.01 -23.43
N PHE A 130 -27.20 -16.02 -24.31
CA PHE A 130 -26.35 -14.87 -24.59
C PHE A 130 -27.14 -13.68 -25.17
N HIS A 131 -28.40 -13.85 -25.58
CA HIS A 131 -29.25 -12.75 -26.06
C HIS A 131 -29.72 -11.82 -24.93
N LEU A 132 -29.63 -12.26 -23.67
CA LEU A 132 -29.94 -11.42 -22.50
C LEU A 132 -28.75 -10.57 -22.03
N TRP A 133 -27.57 -10.71 -22.65
CA TRP A 133 -26.42 -9.90 -22.29
C TRP A 133 -26.65 -8.46 -22.78
N PRO A 134 -26.44 -7.44 -21.93
CA PRO A 134 -26.48 -6.06 -22.36
C PRO A 134 -25.49 -5.89 -23.51
N THR A 135 -26.00 -5.66 -24.71
CA THR A 135 -25.15 -5.37 -25.85
C THR A 135 -24.64 -3.95 -25.63
N PHE A 136 -23.36 -3.82 -25.29
CA PHE A 136 -22.71 -2.52 -25.23
C PHE A 136 -22.62 -1.99 -26.66
N HIS A 137 -23.59 -1.16 -27.03
CA HIS A 137 -23.49 -0.36 -28.24
C HIS A 137 -22.46 0.74 -27.97
N ASP A 138 -21.26 0.51 -28.48
CA ASP A 138 -20.22 1.51 -28.51
C ASP A 138 -20.59 2.57 -29.55
N THR A 139 -21.36 3.57 -29.15
CA THR A 139 -21.62 4.74 -29.98
C THR A 139 -20.63 5.83 -29.64
N PHE A 140 -19.41 5.73 -30.17
CA PHE A 140 -18.59 6.91 -30.40
C PHE A 140 -19.28 7.75 -31.49
N ALA A 141 -20.26 8.56 -31.07
CA ALA A 141 -20.82 9.60 -31.92
C ALA A 141 -19.73 10.62 -32.26
N LYS A 142 -19.63 10.91 -33.55
CA LYS A 142 -18.62 11.77 -34.18
C LYS A 142 -19.02 13.24 -34.13
#